data_AF-A0A974P6T2-F1
#
_entry.id   AF-A0A974P6T2-F1
#
_cell.length_a   1.000
_cell.length_b   1.000
_cell.length_c   1.000
_cell.angle_alpha   90.00
_cell.angle_beta   90.00
_cell.angle_gamma   90.00
#
_symmetry.space_group_name_H-M   'P 1'
#
loop_
_entity.id
_entity.type
_entity.pdbx_description
1 polymer ?
#
loop_
_entity_poly.entity_id
_entity_poly.type
_entity_poly.pdbx_seq_one_letter_code
_entity_poly.pdbx_strand_id
1 'polypeptide(L)'
;MTLNEPAELKARIDAALANGLIVRTRADADTMEARANDHARQTQAFASGAQYVSTDYLKPDVRFGPYEAHLPGGGTARLNPKTGK
;
A
#
# COMPACT_ATOMS: atom_id res chain seq x y z
N MET A 1 -5.48 -12.90 1.48
CA MET A 1 -4.24 -13.26 0.76
C MET A 1 -3.25 -12.12 0.87
N THR A 2 -1.97 -12.43 1.09
CA THR A 2 -0.90 -11.43 1.14
C THR A 2 -0.17 -11.40 -0.20
N LEU A 3 -0.16 -10.25 -0.87
CA LEU A 3 0.53 -9.97 -2.12
C LEU A 3 1.30 -8.65 -1.98
N ASN A 4 2.55 -8.73 -1.56
CA ASN A 4 3.32 -7.61 -1.01
C ASN A 4 4.02 -6.71 -2.04
N GLU A 5 4.08 -7.14 -3.30
CA GLU A 5 4.78 -6.42 -4.37
C GLU A 5 3.73 -5.82 -5.32
N PRO A 6 3.17 -4.62 -5.03
CA PRO A 6 1.98 -4.11 -5.72
C PRO A 6 2.21 -3.82 -7.21
N ALA A 7 3.43 -3.41 -7.61
CA ALA A 7 3.77 -3.22 -9.02
C ALA A 7 3.89 -4.58 -9.74
N GLU A 8 4.70 -5.48 -9.19
CA GLU A 8 5.08 -6.74 -9.79
C GLU A 8 3.92 -7.73 -9.82
N LEU A 9 3.08 -7.73 -8.78
CA LEU A 9 1.96 -8.65 -8.62
C LEU A 9 0.62 -8.05 -9.04
N LYS A 10 0.60 -6.91 -9.74
CA LYS A 10 -0.63 -6.21 -10.14
C LYS A 10 -1.68 -7.16 -10.75
N ALA A 11 -1.28 -7.99 -11.72
CA ALA A 11 -2.20 -8.93 -12.37
C ALA A 11 -2.77 -9.98 -11.40
N ARG A 12 -1.96 -10.43 -10.44
CA ARG A 12 -2.38 -11.40 -9.42
C ARG A 12 -3.28 -10.77 -8.37
N ILE A 13 -3.03 -9.52 -8.00
CA ILE A 13 -3.92 -8.72 -7.15
C ILE A 13 -5.29 -8.57 -7.84
N ASP A 14 -5.30 -8.16 -9.10
CA ASP A 14 -6.52 -7.99 -9.90
C ASP A 14 -7.32 -9.30 -9.97
N ALA A 15 -6.66 -10.41 -10.28
CA ALA A 15 -7.30 -11.72 -10.32
C ALA A 15 -7.87 -12.14 -8.96
N ALA A 16 -7.15 -11.90 -7.87
CA ALA A 16 -7.62 -12.23 -6.52
C ALA A 16 -8.86 -11.44 -6.12
N LEU A 17 -8.86 -10.13 -6.40
CA LEU A 17 -10.00 -9.25 -6.14
C LEU A 17 -11.22 -9.69 -6.97
N ALA A 18 -11.03 -10.02 -8.25
CA ALA A 18 -12.10 -10.51 -9.11
C ALA A 18 -12.72 -11.84 -8.61
N ASN A 19 -11.93 -12.67 -7.93
CA ASN A 19 -12.39 -13.91 -7.29
C ASN A 19 -12.97 -13.68 -5.87
N GLY A 20 -13.21 -12.43 -5.47
CA GLY A 20 -13.80 -12.09 -4.18
C GLY A 20 -12.88 -12.30 -2.98
N LEU A 21 -11.57 -12.43 -3.20
CA LEU A 21 -10.61 -12.58 -2.11
C LEU A 21 -10.29 -11.23 -1.46
N ILE A 22 -10.03 -11.27 -0.16
CA ILE A 22 -9.43 -10.13 0.56
C ILE A 22 -7.92 -10.13 0.29
N VAL A 23 -7.38 -9.01 -0.19
CA VAL A 23 -5.97 -8.83 -0.50
C VAL A 23 -5.34 -7.82 0.45
N ARG A 24 -4.21 -8.22 1.04
CA ARG A 24 -3.24 -7.34 1.69
C ARG A 24 -2.09 -7.05 0.73
N THR A 25 -1.62 -5.81 0.70
CA THR A 25 -0.29 -5.43 0.19
C THR A 25 0.44 -4.53 1.21
N ARG A 26 1.64 -4.02 0.87
CA ARG A 26 2.46 -3.18 1.74
C ARG A 26 2.89 -1.89 1.05
N ALA A 27 2.98 -0.80 1.80
CA ALA A 27 3.44 0.50 1.30
C ALA A 27 4.97 0.62 1.28
N ASP A 28 5.65 -0.16 2.13
CA ASP A 28 7.10 -0.10 2.37
C ASP A 28 7.63 -1.49 2.77
N ALA A 29 8.95 -1.67 2.65
CA ALA A 29 9.65 -2.91 2.88
C ALA A 29 11.09 -2.66 3.35
N ASP A 30 11.53 -3.39 4.38
CA ASP A 30 12.94 -3.49 4.76
C ASP A 30 13.63 -2.12 5.01
N THR A 31 12.84 -1.11 5.39
CA THR A 31 13.24 0.30 5.58
C THR A 31 13.70 1.04 4.32
N MET A 32 13.60 0.42 3.14
CA MET A 32 14.17 0.95 1.90
C MET A 32 13.52 2.27 1.47
N GLU A 33 12.19 2.29 1.42
CA GLU A 33 11.41 3.48 1.05
C GLU A 33 11.65 4.63 2.03
N ALA A 34 11.76 4.33 3.32
CA ALA A 34 11.97 5.35 4.33
C ALA A 34 13.34 6.02 4.24
N ARG A 35 14.39 5.24 3.96
CA ARG A 35 15.76 5.75 3.77
C ARG A 35 15.91 6.54 2.48
N ALA A 36 15.20 6.12 1.43
CA ALA A 36 15.20 6.80 0.14
C ALA A 36 14.22 7.99 0.08
N ASN A 37 13.32 8.11 1.07
CA ASN A 37 12.13 8.96 1.02
C ASN A 37 11.31 8.75 -0.28
N ASP A 38 11.15 7.49 -0.68
CA ASP A 38 10.48 7.09 -1.92
C ASP A 38 9.06 6.58 -1.65
N HIS A 39 8.07 7.24 -2.25
CA HIS A 39 6.65 6.94 -2.09
C HIS A 39 6.06 6.13 -3.26
N ALA A 40 6.88 5.61 -4.17
CA ALA A 40 6.41 4.88 -5.34
C ALA A 40 5.63 3.61 -4.96
N ARG A 41 6.18 2.76 -4.09
CA ARG A 41 5.51 1.53 -3.62
C ARG A 41 4.21 1.85 -2.89
N GLN A 42 4.21 2.84 -2.00
CA GLN A 42 3.01 3.31 -1.30
C GLN A 42 1.91 3.74 -2.28
N THR A 43 2.27 4.53 -3.28
CA THR A 43 1.32 5.02 -4.30
C THR A 43 0.70 3.84 -5.06
N GLN A 44 1.51 2.87 -5.47
CA GLN A 44 1.06 1.66 -6.14
C GLN A 44 0.17 0.79 -5.24
N ALA A 45 0.56 0.63 -3.97
CA ALA A 45 -0.21 -0.11 -2.97
C ALA A 45 -1.62 0.48 -2.82
N PHE A 46 -1.74 1.80 -2.69
CA PHE A 46 -3.04 2.46 -2.58
C PHE A 46 -3.85 2.42 -3.87
N ALA A 47 -3.23 2.42 -5.04
CA ALA A 47 -3.93 2.29 -6.33
C ALA A 47 -4.36 0.85 -6.65
N SER A 48 -3.78 -0.15 -5.97
CA SER A 48 -3.94 -1.58 -6.29
C SER A 48 -5.36 -2.11 -6.10
N GLY A 49 -6.19 -1.44 -5.30
CA GLY A 49 -7.51 -1.93 -4.90
C GLY A 49 -7.47 -3.02 -3.80
N ALA A 50 -6.29 -3.36 -3.29
CA ALA A 50 -6.16 -4.19 -2.09
C ALA A 50 -6.92 -3.55 -0.92
N GLN A 51 -7.68 -4.37 -0.18
CA GLN A 51 -8.52 -3.88 0.92
C GLN A 51 -7.71 -3.54 2.18
N TYR A 52 -6.49 -4.04 2.29
CA TYR A 52 -5.58 -3.75 3.40
C TYR A 52 -4.18 -3.39 2.89
N VAL A 53 -3.65 -2.26 3.33
CA VAL A 53 -2.26 -1.84 3.07
C VAL A 53 -1.57 -1.66 4.41
N SER A 54 -0.50 -2.43 4.64
CA SER A 54 0.32 -2.27 5.84
C SER A 54 1.51 -1.35 5.59
N THR A 55 1.94 -0.66 6.64
CA THR A 55 3.15 0.17 6.67
C THR A 55 3.78 0.06 8.04
N ASP A 56 5.11 0.11 8.10
CA ASP A 56 5.86 0.29 9.35
C ASP A 56 6.00 1.77 9.74
N TYR A 57 5.58 2.68 8.85
CA TYR A 57 5.79 4.13 8.94
C TYR A 57 4.47 4.91 9.02
N LEU A 58 3.61 4.56 9.99
CA LEU A 58 2.45 5.39 10.35
C LEU A 58 2.85 6.79 10.82
N LYS A 59 4.09 6.91 11.32
CA LYS A 59 4.79 8.16 11.61
C LYS A 59 6.22 8.03 11.11
N PRO A 60 6.90 9.13 10.77
CA PRO A 60 8.29 9.08 10.35
C PRO A 60 9.20 8.49 11.43
N ASP A 61 10.20 7.72 11.00
CA ASP A 61 11.32 7.32 11.84
C ASP A 61 12.48 8.28 11.62
N VAL A 62 12.79 9.08 12.63
CA VAL A 62 13.85 10.10 12.60
C VAL A 62 15.24 9.54 12.28
N ARG A 63 15.44 8.22 12.40
CA ARG A 63 16.69 7.55 12.03
C ARG A 63 16.85 7.40 10.51
N PHE A 64 15.77 7.45 9.74
CA PHE A 64 15.77 7.18 8.29
C PHE A 64 15.31 8.37 7.46
N GLY A 65 14.35 9.17 7.94
CA GLY A 65 13.89 10.33 7.19
C GLY A 65 12.43 10.67 7.46
N PRO A 66 11.83 11.54 6.63
CA PRO A 66 10.48 12.05 6.83
C PRO A 66 9.39 11.14 6.25
N TYR A 67 9.75 10.00 5.65
CA TYR A 67 8.79 9.10 5.03
C TYR A 67 7.73 8.64 6.02
N GLU A 68 6.48 8.73 5.58
CA GLU A 68 5.31 8.22 6.28
C GLU A 68 4.28 7.76 5.25
N ALA A 69 3.45 6.79 5.64
CA ALA A 69 2.39 6.29 4.79
C ALA A 69 0.99 6.53 5.36
N HIS A 70 0.28 7.49 4.74
CA HIS A 70 -1.10 7.83 5.06
C HIS A 70 -2.03 7.51 3.91
N LEU A 71 -3.26 7.09 4.22
CA LEU A 71 -4.29 6.92 3.20
C LEU A 71 -4.50 8.25 2.46
N PRO A 72 -4.55 8.25 1.11
CA PRO A 72 -4.83 9.47 0.38
C PRO A 72 -6.23 9.97 0.72
N GLY A 73 -6.34 11.23 1.14
CA GLY A 73 -7.55 11.82 1.70
C GLY A 73 -7.65 11.76 3.24
N GLY A 74 -6.74 11.07 3.91
CA GLY A 74 -6.72 10.90 5.36
C GLY A 74 -7.73 9.89 5.90
N GLY A 75 -7.88 9.86 7.22
CA GLY A 75 -8.83 8.97 7.92
C GLY A 75 -8.32 7.54 8.12
N THR A 76 -9.22 6.66 8.59
CA THR A 76 -8.93 5.24 8.89
C THR A 76 -9.34 4.29 7.77
N ALA A 77 -10.15 4.76 6.81
CA ALA A 77 -10.61 4.03 5.65
C ALA A 77 -11.00 4.99 4.52
N ARG A 78 -11.03 4.49 3.30
CA ARG A 78 -11.47 5.20 2.09
C ARG A 78 -12.21 4.24 1.16
N LEU A 79 -13.00 4.80 0.24
CA LEU A 79 -13.62 4.03 -0.84
C LEU A 79 -12.55 3.35 -1.69
N ASN A 80 -12.90 2.18 -2.22
CA ASN A 80 -12.01 1.44 -3.09
C ASN A 80 -11.73 2.25 -4.38
N PRO A 81 -10.46 2.49 -4.76
CA PRO A 81 -10.10 3.30 -5.94
C PRO A 81 -10.58 2.72 -7.28
N LYS A 82 -10.90 1.42 -7.33
CA LYS A 82 -11.31 0.75 -8.57
C LYS A 82 -12.83 0.63 -8.71
N THR A 83 -13.55 0.47 -7.60
CA THR A 83 -15.00 0.26 -7.63
C THR A 83 -15.79 1.48 -7.16
N GLY A 84 -15.16 2.44 -6.49
CA GLY A 84 -15.83 3.61 -5.90
C GLY A 84 -16.81 3.26 -4.79
N LYS A 85 -16.70 2.07 -4.21
CA LYS A 85 -17.55 1.54 -3.14
C LYS A 85 -16.71 1.15 -1.93
#